data_AF-A0A9P8ANY3-F1
#
_entry.id   AF-A0A9P8ANY3-F1
#
_cell.length_a   1.000
_cell.length_b   1.000
_cell.length_c   1.000
_cell.angle_alpha   90.00
_cell.angle_beta   90.00
_cell.angle_gamma   90.00
#
_symmetry.space_group_name_H-M   'P 1'
#
loop_
_entity.id
_entity.type
_entity.pdbx_description
1 polymer ?
#
loop_
_entity_poly.entity_id
_entity_poly.type
_entity_poly.pdbx_seq_one_letter_code
_entity_poly.pdbx_strand_id
1 'polypeptide(L)' 'RFPFDSNSIEGMETPGQIASYPGATMMLQYRSHLFTILICGQFARFIRWDRTRAIVSMSFDYTNDPDLVSDFYK' A
#
# COMPACT_ATOMS: atom_id res chain seq x y z
N ARG A 1 2.91 -6.71 -16.25
CA ARG A 1 3.12 -7.14 -14.85
C ARG A 1 3.85 -6.01 -14.16
N PHE A 2 3.33 -5.52 -13.03
CA PHE A 2 3.96 -4.41 -12.33
C PHE A 2 5.17 -4.90 -11.52
N PRO A 3 6.19 -4.07 -11.28
CA PRO A 3 7.40 -4.46 -10.54
C PRO A 3 7.15 -4.84 -9.07
N PHE A 4 5.92 -4.65 -8.57
CA PHE A 4 5.50 -5.06 -7.23
C PHE A 4 4.74 -6.40 -7.20
N ASP A 5 4.36 -6.96 -8.35
CA ASP A 5 3.66 -8.23 -8.42
C ASP A 5 4.63 -9.38 -8.13
N SER A 6 4.29 -10.25 -7.18
CA SER A 6 5.04 -11.48 -6.97
C SER A 6 4.71 -12.52 -8.04
N ASN A 7 5.60 -13.50 -8.24
CA ASN A 7 5.37 -14.63 -9.16
C ASN A 7 4.64 -15.83 -8.53
N SER A 8 4.41 -15.83 -7.21
CA SER A 8 3.61 -16.87 -6.56
C SER A 8 2.12 -16.62 -6.75
N ILE A 9 1.32 -17.70 -6.73
CA ILE A 9 -0.15 -17.61 -6.79
C ILE A 9 -0.68 -16.78 -5.63
N GLU A 10 -0.19 -17.04 -4.41
CA GLU A 10 -0.63 -16.30 -3.21
C GLU A 10 -0.35 -14.81 -3.28
N GLY A 11 0.82 -14.43 -3.79
CA GLY A 11 1.14 -13.01 -3.89
C GLY A 11 0.55 -12.33 -5.13
N MET A 12 -0.02 -13.08 -6.09
CA MET A 12 -0.90 -12.51 -7.12
C MET A 12 -2.30 -12.17 -6.56
N GLU A 13 -2.79 -12.91 -5.57
CA GLU A 13 -4.06 -12.63 -4.88
C GLU A 13 -3.94 -11.50 -3.84
N THR A 14 -2.76 -11.37 -3.23
CA THR A 14 -2.48 -10.41 -2.15
C THR A 14 -2.88 -8.95 -2.49
N PRO A 15 -2.61 -8.40 -3.68
CA PRO A 15 -3.06 -7.05 -4.05
C PRO A 15 -4.58 -6.86 -3.97
N GLY A 16 -5.36 -7.88 -4.38
CA GLY A 16 -6.82 -7.84 -4.34
C GLY A 16 -7.34 -7.81 -2.90
N GLN A 17 -6.75 -8.62 -2.03
CA GLN A 17 -7.05 -8.60 -0.61
C GLN A 17 -6.71 -7.23 0.01
N ILE A 18 -5.51 -6.70 -0.26
CA ILE A 18 -5.08 -5.40 0.26
C ILE A 18 -6.00 -4.28 -0.23
N ALA A 19 -6.48 -4.33 -1.48
CA ALA A 19 -7.40 -3.35 -2.04
C ALA A 19 -8.81 -3.39 -1.42
N SER A 20 -9.22 -4.52 -0.83
CA SER A 20 -10.54 -4.65 -0.21
C SER A 20 -10.73 -3.73 1.01
N TYR A 21 -9.69 -3.56 1.83
CA TYR A 21 -9.72 -2.70 3.02
C TYR A 21 -9.92 -1.21 2.71
N PRO A 22 -9.10 -0.56 1.86
CA PRO A 22 -9.27 0.84 1.50
C PRO A 22 -10.57 1.05 0.72
N GLY A 23 -10.99 0.08 -0.10
CA GLY A 23 -12.29 0.09 -0.77
C GLY A 23 -13.44 0.21 0.22
N ALA A 24 -13.47 -0.64 1.25
CA ALA A 24 -14.48 -0.59 2.30
C ALA A 24 -14.45 0.75 3.06
N THR A 25 -13.27 1.24 3.45
CA THR A 25 -13.13 2.53 4.15
C THR A 25 -13.63 3.71 3.30
N MET A 26 -13.28 3.74 2.00
CA MET A 26 -13.69 4.80 1.08
C MET A 26 -15.16 4.68 0.64
N MET A 27 -15.80 3.53 0.81
CA MET A 27 -17.24 3.36 0.61
C MET A 27 -18.05 3.87 1.82
N LEU A 28 -17.54 3.63 3.03
CA LEU A 28 -18.20 4.05 4.28
C LEU A 28 -17.96 5.53 4.61
N GLN A 29 -16.83 6.08 4.18
CA GLN A 29 -16.48 7.49 4.37
C GLN A 29 -16.35 8.17 3.00
N TYR A 30 -16.92 9.36 2.83
CA TYR A 30 -16.75 10.18 1.61
C TYR A 30 -15.30 10.69 1.49
N ARG A 31 -14.36 9.80 1.14
CA ARG A 31 -12.94 10.06 0.95
C ARG A 31 -12.57 9.83 -0.51
N SER A 32 -11.99 10.84 -1.16
CA SER A 32 -11.48 10.72 -2.53
C SER A 32 -10.15 9.96 -2.59
N HIS A 33 -9.37 10.01 -1.51
CA HIS A 33 -8.07 9.38 -1.43
C HIS A 33 -7.86 8.75 -0.06
N LEU A 34 -7.10 7.67 -0.01
CA LEU A 34 -6.65 7.03 1.22
C LEU A 34 -5.18 6.67 1.09
N PHE A 35 -4.42 6.88 2.17
CA PHE A 35 -3.00 6.55 2.22
C PHE A 35 -2.82 5.40 3.21
N THR A 36 -2.05 4.39 2.81
CA THR A 36 -1.73 3.23 3.66
C THR A 36 -0.27 2.87 3.50
N ILE A 37 0.30 2.24 4.53
CA ILE A 37 1.63 1.64 4.46
C ILE A 37 1.46 0.12 4.46
N LEU A 38 2.05 -0.55 3.47
CA LEU A 38 2.15 -2.00 3.45
C LEU A 38 3.51 -2.40 4.03
N ILE A 39 3.50 -3.20 5.09
CA ILE A 39 4.70 -3.72 5.75
C ILE A 39 4.86 -5.20 5.42
N CYS A 40 6.03 -5.57 4.89
CA CYS A 40 6.42 -6.93 4.56
C CYS A 40 7.80 -7.21 5.19
N GLY A 41 7.80 -7.74 6.41
CA GLY A 41 9.05 -7.94 7.17
C GLY A 41 9.70 -6.60 7.52
N GLN A 42 10.95 -6.39 7.09
CA GLN A 42 11.70 -5.14 7.27
C GLN A 42 11.44 -4.11 6.16
N PHE A 43 10.69 -4.48 5.11
CA PHE A 43 10.40 -3.59 4.00
C PHE A 43 9.01 -2.99 4.11
N ALA A 44 8.89 -1.71 3.72
CA ALA A 44 7.64 -1.00 3.65
C ALA A 44 7.41 -0.42 2.24
N ARG A 45 6.15 -0.18 1.91
CA ARG A 45 5.70 0.53 0.71
C ARG A 45 4.62 1.52 1.07
N PHE A 46 4.70 2.71 0.51
CA PHE A 46 3.60 3.68 0.56
C PHE A 46 2.61 3.40 -0.55
N ILE A 47 1.32 3.44 -0.21
CA ILE A 47 0.25 3.25 -1.17
C ILE A 47 -0.73 4.42 -1.05
N ARG A 48 -0.99 5.08 -2.17
CA ARG A 48 -2.10 6.03 -2.32
C ARG A 48 -3.20 5.35 -3.13
N TRP A 49 -4.36 5.24 -2.52
CA TRP A 49 -5.59 4.75 -3.14
C TRP A 49 -6.41 5.92 -3.69
N ASP A 50 -6.91 5.73 -4.90
CA ASP A 50 -7.97 6.50 -5.54
C ASP A 50 -9.09 5.51 -5.90
N ARG A 51 -10.30 5.99 -6.19
CA ARG A 51 -11.49 5.20 -6.51
C ARG A 51 -11.28 4.20 -7.64
N THR A 52 -10.35 4.47 -8.55
CA THR A 52 -10.10 3.63 -9.73
C THR A 52 -8.71 3.02 -9.78
N ARG A 53 -7.78 3.44 -8.90
CA ARG A 53 -6.36 3.07 -9.02
C ARG A 53 -5.63 3.17 -7.69
N ALA A 54 -4.52 2.44 -7.61
CA ALA A 54 -3.55 2.57 -6.53
C ALA A 54 -2.19 3.00 -7.11
N ILE A 55 -1.51 3.92 -6.42
CA ILE A 55 -0.12 4.30 -6.70
C ILE A 55 0.72 3.72 -5.58
N VAL A 56 1.71 2.90 -5.93
CA VAL A 56 2.56 2.17 -4.99
C VAL A 56 4.00 2.66 -5.14
N SER A 57 4.66 2.98 -4.03
CA SER A 57 6.09 3.33 -4.03
C SER A 57 6.97 2.11 -4.31
N MET A 58 8.26 2.38 -4.56
CA MET A 58 9.27 1.34 -4.43
C MET A 58 9.32 0.85 -2.98
N SER A 59 9.74 -0.41 -2.77
CA SER A 59 9.98 -0.93 -1.43
C SER A 59 11.21 -0.30 -0.83
N PHE A 60 11.13 0.12 0.43
CA PHE A 60 12.25 0.65 1.19
C PHE A 60 12.35 -0.08 2.53
N ASP A 61 13.54 -0.11 3.13
CA ASP A 61 13.76 -0.69 4.45
C ASP A 61 13.43 0.36 5.52
N TYR A 62 12.33 0.18 6.25
CA TYR A 62 11.90 1.16 7.26
C TYR A 62 12.67 1.03 8.58
N THR A 63 13.49 -0.01 8.75
CA THR A 63 14.32 -0.18 9.94
C THR A 63 15.59 0.65 9.87
N ASN A 64 16.10 0.88 8.66
CA ASN A 64 17.25 1.75 8.42
C ASN A 64 16.88 3.24 8.39
N ASP A 65 15.65 3.56 7.95
CA ASP A 65 15.18 4.93 7.81
C ASP A 65 13.75 5.08 8.38
N PRO A 66 13.62 5.06 9.73
CA PRO A 66 12.32 5.10 10.39
C PRO A 66 11.60 6.46 10.21
N ASP A 67 12.37 7.52 9.93
CA ASP A 67 11.84 8.86 9.77
C ASP A 67 10.95 8.97 8.52
N LEU A 68 11.22 8.20 7.47
CA LEU A 68 10.37 8.14 6.27
C LEU A 68 8.90 7.80 6.59
N VAL A 69 8.68 6.87 7.53
CA VAL A 69 7.32 6.46 7.92
C VAL A 69 6.63 7.58 8.69
N SER A 70 7.37 8.28 9.55
CA SER A 70 6.85 9.43 10.28
C SER A 70 6.54 10.59 9.33
N ASP A 71 7.46 10.94 8.45
CA ASP A 71 7.36 12.04 7.50
C ASP A 71 6.22 11.87 6.50
N PHE A 72 5.91 10.62 6.12
CA PHE A 72 4.79 10.35 5.21
C PHE A 72 3.42 10.79 5.73
N TYR A 73 3.24 10.81 7.06
CA TYR A 73 1.96 11.18 7.70
C TYR A 73 1.98 12.57 8.36
N LYS A 74 3.10 13.29 8.30
CA LYS A 74 3.17 14.70 8.72
C LYS A 74 2.45 15.60 7.73
#